data_AF-A0A482TQB8-F1
#
_entry.id   AF-A0A482TQB8-F1
#
_cell.length_a   1.000
_cell.length_b   1.000
_cell.length_c   1.000
_cell.angle_alpha   90.00
_cell.angle_beta   90.00
_cell.angle_gamma   90.00
#
_symmetry.space_group_name_H-M   'P 1'
#
loop_
_entity.id
_entity.type
_entity.pdbx_description
1 polymer ?
#
loop_
_entity_poly.entity_id
_entity_poly.type
_entity_poly.pdbx_seq_one_letter_code
_entity_poly.pdbx_strand_id
1 'polypeptide(L)'
;MIHKKILDVAESRPDATVEELSSVVNGASVTLVERVLDEYGDPASTAGVPDEAETGLSTDESEMSKPKTNGSMSKTDTHHVRKVAQDPVELTEKQREVLRAIQDSPDATQSELADRFGVTQSTINNRLNSIEGFDWKHRQAFTEVMLDDSDTSADDDSSGSVSVQNLSEQLTDLSEQVAALEQQLNEPAQDTASPFSDPDLVCKIVRACLNSEAISEDEEDRIMKAVLTTGTASEA
;
A
#
# COMPACT_ATOMS: atom_id res chain seq x y z
N MET A 1 -21.75 6.25 15.60
CA MET A 1 -21.29 7.22 14.58
C MET A 1 -21.90 8.57 14.89
N ILE A 2 -21.15 9.44 15.58
CA ILE A 2 -21.67 10.72 16.11
C ILE A 2 -21.74 11.77 14.99
N HIS A 3 -20.80 11.77 14.04
CA HIS A 3 -20.75 12.74 12.93
C HIS A 3 -22.01 12.69 12.05
N LYS A 4 -22.46 11.48 11.67
CA LYS A 4 -23.71 11.32 10.90
C LYS A 4 -24.93 11.87 11.64
N LYS A 5 -24.97 11.73 12.96
CA LYS A 5 -26.08 12.22 13.79
C LYS A 5 -26.05 13.74 13.96
N ILE A 6 -24.87 14.36 13.92
CA ILE A 6 -24.71 15.82 13.91
C ILE A 6 -25.25 16.39 12.60
N LEU A 7 -24.85 15.83 11.46
CA LEU A 7 -25.28 16.28 10.13
C LEU A 7 -26.80 16.10 9.91
N ASP A 8 -27.37 14.98 10.36
CA ASP A 8 -28.82 14.71 10.26
C ASP A 8 -29.66 15.71 11.08
N VAL A 9 -29.14 16.16 12.23
CA VAL A 9 -29.78 17.18 13.07
C VAL A 9 -29.61 18.58 12.50
N ALA A 10 -28.44 18.91 11.93
CA ALA A 10 -28.21 20.16 11.22
C ALA A 10 -29.12 20.28 9.98
N GLU A 11 -29.25 19.20 9.20
CA GLU A 11 -30.15 19.14 8.04
C GLU A 11 -31.63 19.33 8.44
N SER A 12 -32.04 18.76 9.59
CA SER A 12 -33.40 18.89 10.10
C SER A 12 -33.70 20.26 10.73
N ARG A 13 -32.66 21.07 11.03
CA ARG A 13 -32.78 22.33 11.78
C ARG A 13 -31.78 23.38 11.24
N PRO A 14 -32.10 24.03 10.11
CA PRO A 14 -31.18 24.90 9.39
C PRO A 14 -30.80 26.19 10.12
N ASP A 15 -31.64 26.67 11.03
CA ASP A 15 -31.42 27.90 11.79
C ASP A 15 -30.82 27.66 13.19
N ALA A 16 -30.48 26.39 13.53
CA ALA A 16 -29.98 26.05 14.85
C ALA A 16 -28.49 26.42 14.99
N THR A 17 -28.12 27.04 16.11
CA THR A 17 -26.72 27.37 16.38
C THR A 17 -25.93 26.15 16.80
N VAL A 18 -24.59 26.24 16.71
CA VAL A 18 -23.69 25.13 17.04
C VAL A 18 -23.86 24.67 18.51
N GLU A 19 -24.20 25.58 19.42
CA GLU A 19 -24.53 25.26 20.81
C GLU A 19 -25.83 24.45 20.92
N GLU A 20 -26.87 24.84 20.18
CA GLU A 20 -28.15 24.15 20.18
C GLU A 20 -28.04 22.74 19.58
N LEU A 21 -27.26 22.60 18.50
CA LEU A 21 -26.96 21.30 17.87
C LEU A 21 -26.23 20.37 18.84
N SER A 22 -25.26 20.89 19.61
CA SER A 22 -24.53 20.11 20.61
C SER A 22 -25.42 19.64 21.76
N SER A 23 -26.42 20.43 22.17
CA SER A 23 -27.35 20.06 23.23
C SER A 23 -28.35 18.98 22.79
N VAL A 24 -28.63 18.88 21.49
CA VAL A 24 -29.60 17.91 20.94
C VAL A 24 -28.93 16.56 20.64
N VAL A 25 -27.66 16.58 20.22
CA VAL A 25 -26.91 15.36 19.92
C VAL A 25 -26.22 14.86 21.19
N ASN A 26 -26.82 13.85 21.82
CA ASN A 26 -26.28 13.24 23.04
C ASN A 26 -24.84 12.73 22.83
N GLY A 27 -23.87 13.37 23.50
CA GLY A 27 -22.44 13.08 23.40
C GLY A 27 -21.65 13.92 22.39
N ALA A 28 -22.25 14.95 21.78
CA ALA A 28 -21.51 15.93 20.98
C ALA A 28 -21.13 17.16 21.81
N SER A 29 -19.86 17.57 21.75
CA SER A 29 -19.44 18.88 22.25
C SER A 29 -19.59 19.94 21.16
N VAL A 30 -19.70 21.21 21.54
CA VAL A 30 -19.73 22.35 20.61
C VAL A 30 -18.57 22.28 19.61
N THR A 31 -17.35 22.03 20.10
CA THR A 31 -16.14 21.87 19.30
C THR A 31 -16.17 20.68 18.32
N LEU A 32 -16.94 19.63 18.62
CA LEU A 32 -17.10 18.48 17.75
C LEU A 32 -18.11 18.79 16.64
N VAL A 33 -19.15 19.58 16.94
CA VAL A 33 -20.13 20.03 15.96
C VAL A 33 -19.48 21.00 14.98
N GLU A 34 -18.70 21.99 15.45
CA GLU A 34 -17.94 22.90 14.57
C GLU A 34 -17.03 22.11 13.62
N ARG A 35 -16.23 21.19 14.15
CA ARG A 35 -15.32 20.38 13.34
C ARG A 35 -16.04 19.53 12.30
N VAL A 36 -17.21 18.98 12.63
CA VAL A 36 -17.99 18.16 11.70
C VAL A 36 -18.67 19.03 10.63
N LEU A 37 -19.16 20.22 10.97
CA LEU A 37 -19.72 21.15 10.00
C LEU A 37 -18.63 21.77 9.10
N ASP A 38 -17.41 21.99 9.61
CA ASP A 38 -16.26 22.42 8.81
C ASP A 38 -15.78 21.31 7.87
N GLU A 39 -15.77 20.05 8.34
CA GLU A 39 -15.27 18.90 7.59
C GLU A 39 -16.26 18.39 6.52
N TYR A 40 -17.56 18.45 6.79
CA TYR A 40 -18.59 17.91 5.90
C TYR A 40 -19.50 18.99 5.29
N GLY A 41 -19.33 20.25 5.70
CA GLY A 41 -20.23 21.35 5.34
C GLY A 41 -21.51 21.34 6.18
N ASP A 42 -22.13 22.51 6.33
CA ASP A 42 -23.48 22.60 6.88
C ASP A 42 -24.50 22.19 5.80
N PRO A 43 -25.17 21.03 5.93
CA PRO A 43 -26.13 20.55 4.94
C PRO A 43 -27.36 21.46 4.81
N ALA A 44 -27.63 22.31 5.80
CA ALA A 44 -28.68 23.32 5.74
C ALA A 44 -28.26 24.59 4.99
N SER A 45 -26.95 24.86 4.89
CA SER A 45 -26.40 26.04 4.20
C SER A 45 -26.42 25.90 2.67
N THR A 46 -26.92 24.78 2.13
CA THR A 46 -27.17 24.62 0.68
C THR A 46 -28.46 25.33 0.24
N ALA A 47 -28.61 26.60 0.60
CA ALA A 47 -29.59 27.51 0.03
C ALA A 47 -28.86 28.82 -0.27
N GLY A 48 -28.56 29.03 -1.55
CA GLY A 48 -27.53 29.96 -2.00
C GLY A 48 -27.74 31.42 -1.60
N VAL A 49 -26.62 32.05 -1.24
CA VAL A 49 -26.23 33.41 -1.57
C VAL A 49 -24.69 33.46 -1.60
N PRO A 50 -24.04 33.76 -2.73
CA PRO A 50 -22.65 34.21 -2.72
C PRO A 50 -22.64 35.73 -2.50
N ASP A 51 -22.20 36.19 -1.33
CA ASP A 51 -22.07 37.60 -0.94
C ASP A 51 -21.12 37.62 0.29
N GLU A 52 -20.02 38.36 0.45
CA GLU A 52 -19.20 39.29 -0.34
C GLU A 52 -17.77 39.12 0.23
N ALA A 53 -16.72 39.00 -0.58
CA ALA A 53 -15.87 40.12 -0.97
C ALA A 53 -15.50 41.08 0.19
N GLU A 54 -14.50 40.69 0.96
CA GLU A 54 -13.59 41.64 1.63
C GLU A 54 -12.94 42.54 0.56
N THR A 55 -12.95 43.83 0.86
CA THR A 55 -12.51 44.96 0.05
C THR A 55 -11.09 44.82 -0.51
N GLY A 56 -10.95 44.95 -1.84
CA GLY A 56 -9.67 45.03 -2.53
C GLY A 56 -9.80 45.75 -3.86
N LEU A 57 -9.60 47.07 -3.83
CA LEU A 57 -9.56 47.98 -4.97
C LEU A 57 -8.45 47.58 -5.97
N SER A 58 -8.81 47.17 -7.19
CA SER A 58 -8.12 47.66 -8.41
C SER A 58 -8.88 47.27 -9.69
N THR A 59 -9.14 48.29 -10.49
CA THR A 59 -9.65 48.30 -11.86
C THR A 59 -8.73 47.50 -12.79
N ASP A 60 -9.28 46.61 -13.62
CA ASP A 60 -9.14 46.65 -15.09
C ASP A 60 -10.03 45.60 -15.74
N GLU A 61 -10.74 46.02 -16.78
CA GLU A 61 -11.73 45.23 -17.52
C GLU A 61 -11.05 44.39 -18.61
N SER A 62 -11.44 43.12 -18.74
CA SER A 62 -11.54 42.48 -20.06
C SER A 62 -12.36 41.20 -19.98
N GLU A 63 -13.53 41.30 -20.61
CA GLU A 63 -14.41 40.20 -20.99
C GLU A 63 -13.66 39.19 -21.90
N MET A 64 -14.00 37.89 -21.81
CA MET A 64 -14.77 37.18 -22.84
C MET A 64 -14.67 35.64 -22.68
N SER A 65 -15.79 34.99 -23.01
CA SER A 65 -15.91 33.62 -23.55
C SER A 65 -15.87 32.41 -22.62
N LYS A 66 -17.08 31.98 -22.25
CA LYS A 66 -17.44 30.57 -22.00
C LYS A 66 -17.35 29.76 -23.30
N PRO A 67 -17.15 28.43 -23.23
CA PRO A 67 -18.24 27.58 -23.68
C PRO A 67 -18.52 26.38 -22.77
N LYS A 68 -19.82 26.05 -22.68
CA LYS A 68 -20.35 24.77 -22.19
C LYS A 68 -20.04 23.67 -23.19
N THR A 69 -19.67 22.47 -22.75
CA THR A 69 -19.95 21.23 -23.50
C THR A 69 -20.39 20.09 -22.59
N ASN A 70 -21.49 19.47 -23.02
CA ASN A 70 -22.26 18.37 -22.45
C ASN A 70 -21.45 17.15 -22.01
N GLY A 71 -22.00 16.44 -21.02
CA GLY A 71 -21.66 15.07 -20.73
C GLY A 71 -22.00 14.11 -21.87
N SER A 72 -21.27 13.00 -21.92
CA SER A 72 -21.72 11.78 -22.58
C SER A 72 -20.96 10.59 -22.02
N MET A 73 -21.71 9.60 -21.52
CA MET A 73 -21.22 8.29 -21.13
C MET A 73 -20.88 7.49 -22.40
N SER A 74 -19.74 6.80 -22.42
CA SER A 74 -19.65 5.54 -23.18
C SER A 74 -18.59 4.62 -22.59
N LYS A 75 -19.01 3.37 -22.41
CA LYS A 75 -18.22 2.24 -21.92
C LYS A 75 -17.19 1.84 -22.98
N THR A 76 -16.08 1.21 -22.59
CA THR A 76 -15.72 -0.17 -22.97
C THR A 76 -14.40 -0.59 -22.31
N ASP A 77 -14.44 -1.82 -21.80
CA ASP A 77 -13.42 -2.74 -21.32
C ASP A 77 -12.05 -2.77 -22.03
N THR A 78 -11.06 -3.30 -21.29
CA THR A 78 -9.93 -4.15 -21.73
C THR A 78 -8.51 -3.61 -21.48
N HIS A 79 -7.86 -4.30 -20.54
CA HIS A 79 -6.42 -4.46 -20.27
C HIS A 79 -5.40 -3.87 -21.27
N HIS A 80 -4.60 -2.92 -20.77
CA HIS A 80 -3.18 -2.83 -21.14
C HIS A 80 -2.35 -2.42 -19.92
N VAL A 81 -1.64 -3.40 -19.35
CA VAL A 81 -0.45 -3.17 -18.53
C VAL A 81 0.61 -2.63 -19.47
N ARG A 82 0.62 -1.31 -19.65
CA ARG A 82 1.69 -0.61 -20.35
C ARG A 82 2.44 0.19 -19.30
N LYS A 83 3.66 -0.26 -19.03
CA LYS A 83 4.72 0.44 -18.28
C LYS A 83 4.68 1.91 -18.67
N VAL A 84 4.02 2.73 -17.85
CA VAL A 84 4.03 4.18 -17.99
C VAL A 84 5.42 4.57 -17.52
N ALA A 85 6.26 4.96 -18.48
CA ALA A 85 7.40 5.80 -18.17
C ALA A 85 6.78 7.05 -17.50
N GLN A 86 6.88 7.11 -16.18
CA GLN A 86 6.34 8.19 -15.39
C GLN A 86 7.11 9.44 -15.79
N ASP A 87 6.41 10.41 -16.37
CA ASP A 87 6.93 11.77 -16.41
C ASP A 87 7.29 12.15 -14.97
N PRO A 88 8.51 12.67 -14.71
CA PRO A 88 8.93 13.00 -13.37
C PRO A 88 7.95 14.05 -12.83
N VAL A 89 7.26 13.71 -11.74
CA VAL A 89 6.39 14.65 -11.04
C VAL A 89 7.28 15.84 -10.66
N GLU A 90 7.04 17.00 -11.27
CA GLU A 90 7.83 18.20 -10.99
C GLU A 90 7.52 18.68 -9.56
N LEU A 91 8.34 18.22 -8.62
CA LEU A 91 8.24 18.64 -7.23
C LEU A 91 8.80 20.06 -7.08
N THR A 92 8.02 20.94 -6.46
CA THR A 92 8.53 22.24 -6.05
C THR A 92 9.59 22.07 -4.96
N GLU A 93 10.51 23.04 -4.85
CA GLU A 93 11.58 23.02 -3.84
C GLU A 93 11.04 22.78 -2.41
N LYS A 94 9.92 23.46 -2.07
CA LYS A 94 9.26 23.31 -0.78
C LYS A 94 8.62 21.94 -0.56
N GLN A 95 8.25 21.22 -1.62
CA GLN A 95 7.74 19.85 -1.54
C GLN A 95 8.89 18.86 -1.38
N ARG A 96 9.98 19.02 -2.14
CA ARG A 96 11.21 18.23 -1.98
C ARG A 96 11.79 18.37 -0.58
N GLU A 97 11.82 19.58 -0.05
CA GLU A 97 12.33 19.86 1.30
C GLU A 97 11.55 19.06 2.36
N VAL A 98 10.21 19.03 2.25
CA VAL A 98 9.36 18.26 3.18
C VAL A 98 9.50 16.75 2.96
N LEU A 99 9.67 16.28 1.72
CA LEU A 99 9.88 14.87 1.40
C LEU A 99 11.24 14.36 1.90
N ARG A 100 12.32 15.14 1.78
CA ARG A 100 13.64 14.84 2.37
C ARG A 100 13.54 14.73 3.89
N ALA A 101 12.78 15.65 4.48
CA ALA A 101 12.44 15.63 5.89
C ALA A 101 11.73 14.33 6.33
N ILE A 102 10.91 13.72 5.46
CA ILE A 102 10.26 12.43 5.70
C ILE A 102 11.25 11.27 5.50
N GLN A 103 12.15 11.35 4.53
CA GLN A 103 13.21 10.36 4.33
C GLN A 103 14.14 10.27 5.54
N ASP A 104 14.52 11.41 6.12
CA ASP A 104 15.36 11.49 7.32
C ASP A 104 14.63 11.02 8.59
N SER A 105 13.30 11.03 8.59
CA SER A 105 12.48 10.70 9.75
C SER A 105 11.15 10.10 9.29
N PRO A 106 11.13 8.81 8.88
CA PRO A 106 9.95 8.19 8.26
C PRO A 106 8.77 8.09 9.22
N ASP A 107 9.02 8.08 10.52
CA ASP A 107 7.99 8.05 11.57
C ASP A 107 7.46 9.43 11.96
N ALA A 108 8.04 10.52 11.44
CA ALA A 108 7.62 11.86 11.77
C ALA A 108 6.16 12.08 11.42
N THR A 109 5.41 12.56 12.40
CA THR A 109 4.01 12.95 12.25
C THR A 109 3.92 14.30 11.52
N GLN A 110 2.75 14.57 10.95
CA GLN A 110 2.45 15.86 10.34
C GLN A 110 2.67 17.05 11.28
N SER A 111 2.46 16.85 12.60
CA SER A 111 2.73 17.87 13.62
C SER A 111 4.21 18.15 13.76
N GLU A 112 5.02 17.10 13.88
CA GLU A 112 6.47 17.25 14.07
C GLU A 112 7.13 17.87 12.83
N LEU A 113 6.62 17.54 11.63
CA LEU A 113 7.03 18.20 10.39
C LEU A 113 6.63 19.68 10.38
N ALA A 114 5.40 19.99 10.79
CA ALA A 114 4.91 21.37 10.85
C ALA A 114 5.74 22.22 11.82
N ASP A 115 6.04 21.69 13.00
CA ASP A 115 6.88 22.33 14.01
C ASP A 115 8.30 22.56 13.47
N ARG A 116 8.88 21.58 12.77
CA ARG A 116 10.23 21.68 12.17
C ARG A 116 10.30 22.77 11.08
N PHE A 117 9.26 22.93 10.29
CA PHE A 117 9.20 23.92 9.21
C PHE A 117 8.60 25.27 9.63
N GLY A 118 8.17 25.41 10.90
CA GLY A 118 7.53 26.63 11.40
C GLY A 118 6.22 26.98 10.69
N VAL A 119 5.49 25.96 10.21
CA VAL A 119 4.22 26.10 9.49
C VAL A 119 3.11 25.33 10.20
N THR A 120 1.87 25.43 9.71
CA THR A 120 0.76 24.64 10.24
C THR A 120 0.73 23.22 9.66
N GLN A 121 0.17 22.26 10.42
CA GLN A 121 -0.07 20.88 9.96
C GLN A 121 -0.83 20.85 8.62
N SER A 122 -1.84 21.71 8.47
CA SER A 122 -2.62 21.83 7.23
C SER A 122 -1.75 22.27 6.04
N THR A 123 -0.75 23.13 6.26
CA THR A 123 0.19 23.55 5.20
C THR A 123 1.06 22.39 4.74
N ILE A 124 1.55 21.55 5.66
CA ILE A 124 2.31 20.34 5.33
C ILE A 124 1.43 19.33 4.59
N ASN A 125 0.20 19.12 5.07
CA ASN A 125 -0.75 18.20 4.45
C ASN A 125 -1.14 18.66 3.03
N ASN A 126 -1.41 19.95 2.83
CA ASN A 126 -1.74 20.49 1.51
C ASN A 126 -0.55 20.38 0.54
N ARG A 127 0.68 20.70 1.00
CA ARG A 127 1.90 20.57 0.17
C ARG A 127 2.12 19.14 -0.32
N LEU A 128 1.89 18.16 0.53
CA LEU A 128 2.10 16.75 0.23
C LEU A 128 0.95 16.12 -0.56
N ASN A 129 -0.30 16.45 -0.24
CA ASN A 129 -1.46 15.96 -1.01
C ASN A 129 -1.58 16.62 -2.40
N SER A 130 -0.93 17.76 -2.61
CA SER A 130 -0.80 18.37 -3.95
C SER A 130 0.18 17.60 -4.85
N ILE A 131 0.91 16.63 -4.30
CA ILE A 131 1.81 15.77 -5.07
C ILE A 131 1.00 14.60 -5.60
N GLU A 132 0.98 14.44 -6.92
CA GLU A 132 0.29 13.33 -7.56
C GLU A 132 0.88 11.99 -7.11
N GLY A 133 0.01 11.08 -6.64
CA GLY A 133 0.40 9.75 -6.20
C GLY A 133 1.03 9.68 -4.79
N PHE A 134 1.14 10.79 -4.06
CA PHE A 134 1.62 10.76 -2.68
C PHE A 134 0.57 10.18 -1.72
N ASP A 135 0.98 9.21 -0.91
CA ASP A 135 0.17 8.63 0.16
C ASP A 135 0.98 8.58 1.47
N TRP A 136 0.40 9.09 2.54
CA TRP A 136 0.99 9.06 3.89
C TRP A 136 1.30 7.66 4.41
N LYS A 137 0.54 6.64 4.00
CA LYS A 137 0.78 5.24 4.39
C LYS A 137 1.98 4.64 3.67
N HIS A 138 2.20 5.06 2.43
CA HIS A 138 3.29 4.59 1.57
C HIS A 138 4.36 5.68 1.37
N ARG A 139 4.47 6.62 2.32
CA ARG A 139 5.32 7.81 2.19
C ARG A 139 6.79 7.48 2.03
N GLN A 140 7.28 6.45 2.70
CA GLN A 140 8.68 6.02 2.61
C GLN A 140 9.01 5.47 1.22
N ALA A 141 8.16 4.58 0.70
CA ALA A 141 8.32 4.04 -0.65
C ALA A 141 8.20 5.14 -1.72
N PHE A 142 7.32 6.11 -1.50
CA PHE A 142 7.16 7.26 -2.39
C PHE A 142 8.40 8.19 -2.36
N THR A 143 8.91 8.54 -1.17
CA THR A 143 10.10 9.39 -1.03
C THR A 143 11.33 8.72 -1.59
N GLU A 144 11.49 7.41 -1.39
CA GLU A 144 12.64 6.65 -1.89
C GLU A 144 12.68 6.69 -3.42
N VAL A 145 11.58 6.36 -4.10
CA VAL A 145 11.52 6.38 -5.58
C VAL A 145 11.69 7.80 -6.15
N MET A 146 11.10 8.82 -5.51
CA MET A 146 11.14 10.19 -6.03
C MET A 146 12.44 10.94 -5.74
N LEU A 147 13.09 10.67 -4.59
CA LEU A 147 14.35 11.34 -4.25
C LEU A 147 15.56 10.60 -4.84
N ASP A 148 15.54 9.26 -4.93
CA ASP A 148 16.62 8.47 -5.55
C ASP A 148 16.81 8.78 -7.05
N ASP A 149 15.72 8.99 -7.79
CA ASP A 149 15.75 9.43 -9.20
C ASP A 149 16.22 10.89 -9.36
N SER A 150 16.03 11.71 -8.32
CA SER A 150 16.42 13.13 -8.34
C SER A 150 17.85 13.39 -7.85
N ASP A 151 18.33 12.65 -6.86
CA ASP A 151 19.70 12.74 -6.35
C ASP A 151 20.69 12.04 -7.31
N THR A 152 20.24 11.12 -8.16
CA THR A 152 21.04 10.60 -9.29
C THR A 152 21.26 11.63 -10.41
N SER A 153 20.58 12.77 -10.39
CA SER A 153 20.71 13.84 -11.40
C SER A 153 21.50 15.07 -10.93
N ALA A 154 21.99 15.10 -9.69
CA ALA A 154 22.79 16.22 -9.18
C ALA A 154 23.96 15.71 -8.31
N ASP A 155 25.11 15.53 -8.95
CA ASP A 155 26.45 15.42 -8.34
C ASP A 155 26.77 14.17 -7.48
N ASP A 156 26.87 12.96 -8.09
CA ASP A 156 27.79 11.91 -7.61
C ASP A 156 28.10 10.79 -8.65
N ASP A 157 29.09 11.02 -9.53
CA ASP A 157 29.56 10.03 -10.54
C ASP A 157 30.57 9.00 -9.96
N SER A 158 30.52 8.70 -8.66
CA SER A 158 31.45 7.72 -8.05
C SER A 158 30.80 6.69 -7.13
N SER A 159 29.75 6.97 -6.37
CA SER A 159 29.16 5.98 -5.46
C SER A 159 28.19 5.02 -6.16
N GLY A 160 27.40 5.50 -7.14
CA GLY A 160 26.46 4.65 -7.89
C GLY A 160 27.15 3.56 -8.73
N SER A 161 28.33 3.88 -9.28
CA SER A 161 29.17 2.96 -10.05
C SER A 161 29.59 1.75 -9.21
N VAL A 162 30.08 2.00 -7.99
CA VAL A 162 30.53 0.95 -7.05
C VAL A 162 29.36 0.11 -6.55
N SER A 163 28.20 0.71 -6.30
CA SER A 163 26.99 -0.02 -5.88
C SER A 163 26.46 -0.95 -6.98
N VAL A 164 26.40 -0.48 -8.23
CA VAL A 164 26.00 -1.30 -9.38
C VAL A 164 27.01 -2.41 -9.66
N GLN A 165 28.31 -2.15 -9.50
CA GLN A 165 29.36 -3.17 -9.59
C GLN A 165 29.22 -4.22 -8.50
N ASN A 166 28.98 -3.82 -7.25
CA ASN A 166 28.79 -4.75 -6.15
C ASN A 166 27.52 -5.59 -6.31
N LEU A 167 26.42 -5.01 -6.77
CA LEU A 167 25.20 -5.75 -7.11
C LEU A 167 25.45 -6.74 -8.26
N SER A 168 26.25 -6.37 -9.26
CA SER A 168 26.61 -7.25 -10.38
C SER A 168 27.51 -8.42 -9.94
N GLU A 169 28.44 -8.18 -9.01
CA GLU A 169 29.26 -9.21 -8.39
C GLU A 169 28.39 -10.18 -7.58
N GLN A 170 27.51 -9.65 -6.72
CA GLN A 170 26.58 -10.48 -5.94
C GLN A 170 25.64 -11.31 -6.82
N LEU A 171 25.17 -10.78 -7.95
CA LEU A 171 24.31 -11.51 -8.88
C LEU A 171 25.07 -12.64 -9.59
N THR A 172 26.36 -12.42 -9.88
CA THR A 172 27.24 -13.43 -10.45
C THR A 172 27.48 -14.57 -9.46
N ASP A 173 27.81 -14.24 -8.21
CA ASP A 173 28.00 -15.22 -7.14
C ASP A 173 26.73 -16.02 -6.85
N LEU A 174 25.57 -15.35 -6.84
CA LEU A 174 24.28 -16.00 -6.62
C LEU A 174 23.91 -16.92 -7.80
N SER A 175 24.22 -16.51 -9.03
CA SER A 175 24.01 -17.35 -10.22
C SER A 175 24.88 -18.61 -10.17
N GLU A 176 26.13 -18.49 -9.71
CA GLU A 176 27.02 -19.64 -9.54
C GLU A 176 26.54 -20.57 -8.42
N GLN A 177 26.06 -20.01 -7.30
CA GLN A 177 25.46 -20.80 -6.21
C GLN A 177 24.20 -21.53 -6.65
N VAL A 178 23.32 -20.88 -7.42
CA VAL A 178 22.12 -21.54 -7.97
C VAL A 178 22.53 -22.67 -8.92
N ALA A 179 23.50 -22.45 -9.81
CA ALA A 179 23.99 -23.51 -10.71
C ALA A 179 24.58 -24.69 -9.93
N ALA A 180 25.32 -24.44 -8.85
CA ALA A 180 25.87 -25.48 -7.98
C ALA A 180 24.76 -26.23 -7.20
N LEU A 181 23.75 -25.52 -6.69
CA LEU A 181 22.60 -26.13 -6.01
C LEU A 181 21.71 -26.94 -6.95
N GLU A 182 21.48 -26.44 -8.16
CA GLU A 182 20.78 -27.17 -9.22
C GLU A 182 21.56 -28.42 -9.61
N GLN A 183 22.88 -28.34 -9.71
CA GLN A 183 23.73 -29.50 -9.94
C GLN A 183 23.64 -30.48 -8.77
N GLN A 184 23.64 -30.02 -7.51
CA GLN A 184 23.51 -30.87 -6.33
C GLN A 184 22.12 -31.54 -6.21
N LEU A 185 21.06 -30.86 -6.63
CA LEU A 185 19.70 -31.41 -6.66
C LEU A 185 19.48 -32.36 -7.84
N ASN A 186 20.19 -32.14 -8.95
CA ASN A 186 20.12 -32.97 -10.15
C ASN A 186 21.20 -34.07 -10.17
N GLU A 187 22.18 -34.04 -9.26
CA GLU A 187 22.95 -35.22 -8.92
C GLU A 187 21.96 -36.24 -8.33
N PRO A 188 21.78 -37.41 -8.96
CA PRO A 188 20.96 -38.45 -8.37
C PRO A 188 21.57 -38.75 -7.02
N ALA A 189 20.80 -38.50 -5.94
CA ALA A 189 21.21 -38.78 -4.58
C ALA A 189 21.96 -40.12 -4.57
N GLN A 190 23.27 -40.05 -4.29
CA GLN A 190 24.18 -41.20 -4.26
C GLN A 190 23.47 -42.41 -3.66
N ASP A 191 23.12 -43.38 -4.51
CA ASP A 191 22.52 -44.69 -4.20
C ASP A 191 22.18 -44.94 -2.72
N THR A 192 21.18 -44.24 -2.18
CA THR A 192 20.37 -44.80 -1.10
C THR A 192 19.18 -45.41 -1.79
N ALA A 193 19.38 -46.62 -2.34
CA ALA A 193 18.26 -47.50 -2.68
C ALA A 193 17.24 -47.34 -1.54
N SER A 194 16.04 -46.86 -1.88
CA SER A 194 15.02 -46.56 -0.88
C SER A 194 14.95 -47.77 0.06
N PRO A 195 14.95 -47.59 1.40
CA PRO A 195 14.90 -48.73 2.31
C PRO A 195 13.64 -49.59 2.10
N PHE A 196 12.70 -49.12 1.29
CA PHE A 196 11.49 -49.80 0.84
C PHE A 196 11.57 -50.39 -0.59
N SER A 197 12.73 -50.37 -1.24
CA SER A 197 12.96 -51.00 -2.55
C SER A 197 13.12 -52.52 -2.47
N ASP A 198 13.37 -53.08 -1.28
CA ASP A 198 13.39 -54.52 -1.05
C ASP A 198 11.97 -55.04 -0.73
N PRO A 199 11.33 -55.79 -1.65
CA PRO A 199 9.98 -56.31 -1.45
C PRO A 199 9.87 -57.27 -0.26
N ASP A 200 10.94 -57.99 0.09
CA ASP A 200 10.93 -58.92 1.22
C ASP A 200 10.96 -58.15 2.55
N LEU A 201 11.69 -57.04 2.61
CA LEU A 201 11.73 -56.16 3.78
C LEU A 201 10.39 -55.45 3.98
N VAL A 202 9.78 -54.95 2.90
CA VAL A 202 8.43 -54.36 2.94
C VAL A 202 7.41 -55.38 3.46
N CYS A 203 7.43 -56.62 2.96
CA CYS A 203 6.52 -57.67 3.45
C CYS A 203 6.70 -57.98 4.94
N LYS A 204 7.94 -57.97 5.45
CA LYS A 204 8.22 -58.19 6.88
C LYS A 204 7.74 -57.03 7.74
N ILE A 205 7.93 -55.78 7.29
CA ILE A 205 7.47 -54.58 8.01
C ILE A 205 5.94 -54.56 8.05
N VAL A 206 5.26 -54.77 6.92
CA VAL A 206 3.79 -54.83 6.86
C VAL A 206 3.27 -55.92 7.79
N ARG A 207 3.87 -57.13 7.76
CA ARG A 207 3.46 -58.21 8.65
C ARG A 207 3.72 -57.89 10.12
N ALA A 208 4.79 -57.19 10.46
CA ALA A 208 5.04 -56.75 11.84
C ALA A 208 4.01 -55.71 12.29
N CYS A 209 3.63 -54.78 11.41
CA CYS A 209 2.61 -53.78 11.69
C CYS A 209 1.23 -54.42 11.94
N LEU A 210 0.80 -55.34 11.07
CA LEU A 210 -0.50 -56.04 11.17
C LEU A 210 -0.62 -57.04 12.35
N ASN A 211 0.48 -57.29 13.08
CA ASN A 211 0.47 -58.16 14.26
C ASN A 211 0.82 -57.39 15.54
N SER A 212 0.91 -56.06 15.47
CA SER A 212 1.30 -55.21 16.60
C SER A 212 0.06 -54.75 17.36
N GLU A 213 -0.01 -55.07 18.65
CA GLU A 213 -1.07 -54.56 19.53
C GLU A 213 -1.00 -53.03 19.77
N ALA A 214 0.09 -52.39 19.35
CA ALA A 214 0.30 -50.95 19.47
C ALA A 214 -0.24 -50.15 18.27
N ILE A 215 -0.73 -50.82 17.23
CA ILE A 215 -1.27 -50.20 16.02
C ILE A 215 -2.77 -50.48 15.98
N SER A 216 -3.58 -49.45 15.74
CA SER A 216 -5.03 -49.61 15.59
C SER A 216 -5.40 -50.04 14.17
N GLU A 217 -6.58 -50.65 14.02
CA GLU A 217 -7.12 -51.10 12.72
C GLU A 217 -7.18 -49.95 11.68
N ASP A 218 -7.52 -48.73 12.12
CA ASP A 218 -7.51 -47.54 11.26
C ASP A 218 -6.10 -47.16 10.77
N GLU A 219 -5.07 -47.40 11.59
CA GLU A 219 -3.67 -47.14 11.24
C GLU A 219 -3.13 -48.24 10.31
N GLU A 220 -3.50 -49.50 10.53
CA GLU A 220 -3.19 -50.62 9.64
C GLU A 220 -3.71 -50.38 8.22
N ASP A 221 -4.97 -49.94 8.10
CA ASP A 221 -5.61 -49.58 6.83
C ASP A 221 -4.88 -48.44 6.09
N ARG A 222 -4.39 -47.44 6.84
CA ARG A 222 -3.60 -46.34 6.27
C ARG A 222 -2.24 -46.82 5.77
N ILE A 223 -1.58 -47.69 6.52
CA ILE A 223 -0.29 -48.29 6.14
C ILE A 223 -0.46 -49.12 4.86
N MET A 224 -1.50 -49.95 4.75
CA MET A 224 -1.75 -50.73 3.54
C MET A 224 -2.01 -49.85 2.31
N LYS A 225 -2.83 -48.80 2.46
CA LYS A 225 -3.08 -47.85 1.37
C LYS A 225 -1.80 -47.16 0.91
N ALA A 226 -0.97 -46.72 1.85
CA ALA A 226 0.32 -46.09 1.54
C ALA A 226 1.24 -47.05 0.75
N VAL A 227 1.42 -48.29 1.23
CA VAL A 227 2.29 -49.28 0.57
C VAL A 227 1.81 -49.63 -0.84
N LEU A 228 0.50 -49.80 -1.04
CA LEU A 228 -0.07 -50.07 -2.36
C LEU A 228 0.13 -48.89 -3.33
N THR A 229 0.00 -47.65 -2.86
CA THR A 229 0.23 -46.45 -3.70
C THR A 229 1.71 -46.24 -4.04
N THR A 230 2.63 -46.55 -3.12
CA THR A 230 4.07 -46.46 -3.39
C THR A 230 4.57 -47.54 -4.34
N GLY A 231 3.95 -48.74 -4.32
CA GLY A 231 4.26 -49.81 -5.27
C GLY A 231 3.84 -49.46 -6.71
N THR A 232 2.73 -48.76 -6.89
CA THR A 232 2.25 -48.34 -8.23
C THR A 232 3.03 -47.17 -8.84
N ALA A 233 3.74 -46.39 -8.02
CA ALA A 233 4.50 -45.24 -8.48
C ALA A 233 5.91 -45.60 -9.00
N SER A 234 6.36 -46.85 -8.82
CA SER A 234 7.68 -47.32 -9.26
C SER A 234 7.68 -48.00 -10.65
N GLU A 235 6.53 -48.10 -11.33
CA GLU A 235 6.36 -48.80 -12.61
C GLU A 235 5.98 -47.86 -13.79
N ALA A 236 6.12 -46.54 -13.63
CA ALA A 236 5.93 -45.53 -14.68
C ALA A 236 7.17 -44.61 -14.77
#